data_AF-A0A8T5I9Z6-F1
#
_entry.id   AF-A0A8T5I9Z6-F1
#
_cell.length_a   1.000
_cell.length_b   1.000
_cell.length_c   1.000
_cell.angle_alpha   90.00
_cell.angle_beta   90.00
_cell.angle_gamma   90.00
#
_symmetry.space_group_name_H-M   'P 1'
#
loop_
_entity.id
_entity.type
_entity.pdbx_description
1 polymer ?
#
loop_
_entity_poly.entity_id
_entity_poly.type
_entity_poly.pdbx_seq_one_letter_code
_entity_poly.pdbx_strand_id
1 'polypeptide(L)'
;MRNKKGQFFALYLVLLTLFMCGIVMTIYNIQSKNVDSYLVSPEKMLLLERDAEVFEMAEKSLIRSAAVKVGWSGGEQIRDSYLELLETDSGGEKIRAFIFEDLVHGGKNKVILADALKEPKSQINFLKTEGIYNFNLNGDTLEVSRKQLGKTFRLTAINPSKINFVVDVNYVYSGDYEIKKGVTN
;
A
#
# COMPACT_ATOMS: atom_id res chain seq x y z
N MET A 1 -30.60 67.92 26.52
CA MET A 1 -29.36 67.30 25.99
C MET A 1 -29.24 65.81 26.34
N ARG A 2 -30.26 64.98 26.05
CA ARG A 2 -30.38 63.62 26.63
C ARG A 2 -29.89 62.46 25.72
N ASN A 3 -29.61 62.71 24.44
CA ASN A 3 -29.21 61.67 23.46
C ASN A 3 -27.73 61.67 23.03
N LYS A 4 -26.93 62.69 23.40
CA LYS A 4 -25.52 62.76 22.97
C LYS A 4 -24.65 61.63 23.57
N LYS A 5 -24.95 61.20 24.80
CA LYS A 5 -24.22 60.12 25.47
C LYS A 5 -24.46 58.75 24.80
N GLY A 6 -25.68 58.49 24.34
CA GLY A 6 -26.03 57.25 23.64
C GLY A 6 -25.38 57.15 22.24
N GLN A 7 -25.31 58.27 21.51
CA GLN A 7 -24.61 58.31 20.22
C GLN A 7 -23.10 58.07 20.35
N PHE A 8 -22.46 58.62 21.39
CA PHE A 8 -21.06 58.33 21.70
C PHE A 8 -20.83 56.87 22.05
N PHE A 9 -21.73 56.27 22.82
CA PHE A 9 -21.64 54.85 23.20
C PHE A 9 -21.82 53.92 22.00
N ALA A 10 -22.75 54.23 21.09
CA ALA A 10 -22.95 53.48 19.85
C ALA A 10 -21.71 53.57 18.93
N LEU A 11 -21.14 54.77 18.76
CA LEU A 11 -19.92 54.96 17.98
C LEU A 11 -18.75 54.16 18.57
N TYR A 12 -18.60 54.18 19.90
CA TYR A 12 -17.56 53.43 20.60
C TYR A 12 -17.71 51.91 20.38
N LEU A 13 -18.94 51.39 20.44
CA LEU A 13 -19.22 49.97 20.25
C LEU A 13 -18.93 49.51 18.81
N VAL A 14 -19.21 50.35 17.81
CA VAL A 14 -18.85 50.11 16.40
C VAL A 14 -17.33 50.12 16.20
N LEU A 15 -16.62 51.04 16.84
CA LEU A 15 -15.15 51.10 16.78
C LEU A 15 -14.50 49.87 17.41
N LEU A 16 -15.02 49.42 18.55
CA LEU A 16 -14.53 48.24 19.26
C LEU A 16 -14.77 46.94 18.48
N THR A 17 -15.92 46.83 17.82
CA THR A 17 -16.23 45.68 16.95
C THR A 17 -15.37 45.65 15.68
N LEU A 18 -15.12 46.80 15.04
CA LEU A 18 -14.17 46.93 13.94
C LEU A 18 -12.75 46.55 14.36
N PHE A 19 -12.32 47.00 15.54
CA PHE A 19 -11.02 46.67 16.10
C PHE A 19 -10.86 45.16 16.33
N MET A 20 -11.86 44.52 16.93
CA MET A 20 -11.88 43.07 17.12
C MET A 20 -11.86 42.32 15.78
N CYS A 21 -12.62 42.75 14.77
CA CYS A 21 -12.57 42.16 13.42
C CYS A 21 -11.18 42.30 12.79
N GLY A 22 -10.54 43.46 12.94
CA GLY A 22 -9.18 43.70 12.44
C GLY A 22 -8.16 42.77 13.10
N ILE A 23 -8.26 42.56 14.42
CA ILE A 23 -7.41 41.61 15.14
C ILE A 23 -7.60 40.19 14.61
N VAL A 24 -8.85 39.75 14.46
CA VAL A 24 -9.15 38.40 13.94
C VAL A 24 -8.61 38.21 12.53
N MET A 25 -8.79 39.19 11.62
CA MET A 25 -8.20 39.14 10.28
C MET A 25 -6.68 39.10 10.30
N THR A 26 -6.04 39.84 11.21
CA THR A 26 -4.58 39.86 11.31
C THR A 26 -4.05 38.52 11.82
N ILE A 27 -4.68 37.96 12.85
CA ILE A 27 -4.36 36.63 13.37
C ILE A 27 -4.59 35.57 12.28
N TYR A 28 -5.70 35.63 11.54
CA TYR A 28 -5.97 34.73 10.43
C TYR A 28 -4.95 34.85 9.30
N ASN A 29 -4.50 36.06 8.94
CA ASN A 29 -3.47 36.24 7.91
C ASN A 29 -2.10 35.71 8.36
N ILE A 30 -1.76 35.86 9.64
CA ILE A 30 -0.53 35.30 10.20
C ILE A 30 -0.63 33.77 10.29
N GLN A 31 -1.78 33.25 10.72
CA GLN A 31 -2.00 31.80 10.81
C GLN A 31 -2.08 31.15 9.43
N SER A 32 -2.82 31.70 8.46
CA SER A 32 -2.90 31.12 7.11
C SER A 32 -1.56 31.06 6.39
N LYS A 33 -0.61 31.95 6.72
CA LYS A 33 0.77 31.89 6.24
C LYS A 33 1.63 30.82 6.94
N ASN A 34 1.22 30.36 8.12
CA ASN A 34 1.96 29.41 8.95
C ASN A 34 1.27 28.03 9.09
N VAL A 35 -0.01 27.93 8.75
CA VAL A 35 -0.73 26.66 8.64
C VAL A 35 -0.44 26.14 7.25
N ASP A 36 0.74 25.57 7.13
CA ASP A 36 1.07 24.80 5.98
C ASP A 36 0.27 23.49 6.02
N SER A 37 -0.90 23.52 5.41
CA SER A 37 -1.64 22.31 5.05
C SER A 37 -0.86 21.64 3.92
N TYR A 38 0.17 20.88 4.30
CA TYR A 38 1.01 20.18 3.35
C TYR A 38 0.23 18.99 2.78
N LEU A 39 -0.23 19.16 1.55
CA LEU A 39 -0.81 18.08 0.74
C LEU A 39 0.30 17.08 0.41
N VAL A 40 0.31 15.98 1.16
CA VAL A 40 1.07 14.80 0.80
C VAL A 40 0.36 14.13 -0.37
N SER A 41 1.06 13.89 -1.48
CA SER A 41 0.45 13.28 -2.67
C SER A 41 0.06 11.83 -2.39
N PRO A 42 -1.21 11.42 -2.60
CA PRO A 42 -1.63 10.03 -2.47
C PRO A 42 -1.26 9.18 -3.69
N GLU A 43 -0.60 9.75 -4.70
CA GLU A 43 -0.27 9.10 -5.97
C GLU A 43 0.40 7.73 -5.79
N LYS A 44 1.42 7.63 -4.93
CA LYS A 44 2.10 6.35 -4.65
C LYS A 44 1.17 5.29 -4.07
N MET A 45 0.21 5.69 -3.25
CA MET A 45 -0.78 4.77 -2.68
C MET A 45 -1.75 4.27 -3.76
N LEU A 46 -2.23 5.18 -4.61
CA LEU A 46 -3.12 4.81 -5.73
C LEU A 46 -2.43 3.91 -6.76
N LEU A 47 -1.15 4.18 -7.05
CA LEU A 47 -0.33 3.32 -7.90
C LEU A 47 -0.20 1.93 -7.28
N LEU A 48 0.07 1.85 -5.97
CA LEU A 48 0.21 0.58 -5.28
C LEU A 48 -1.09 -0.24 -5.27
N GLU A 49 -2.24 0.40 -5.06
CA GLU A 49 -3.54 -0.28 -5.12
C GLU A 49 -3.80 -0.87 -6.50
N ARG A 50 -3.55 -0.09 -7.57
CA ARG A 50 -3.68 -0.57 -8.93
C ARG A 50 -2.71 -1.71 -9.24
N ASP A 51 -1.46 -1.58 -8.80
CA ASP A 51 -0.43 -2.59 -9.06
C ASP A 51 -0.71 -3.87 -8.25
N ALA A 52 -1.35 -3.77 -7.08
CA ALA A 52 -1.82 -4.91 -6.30
C ALA A 52 -2.93 -5.69 -7.02
N GLU A 53 -3.90 -5.01 -7.65
CA GLU A 53 -4.93 -5.68 -8.47
C GLU A 53 -4.31 -6.42 -9.65
N VAL A 54 -3.37 -5.78 -10.36
CA VAL A 54 -2.64 -6.40 -11.48
C VAL A 54 -1.86 -7.63 -11.01
N PHE A 55 -1.20 -7.51 -9.86
CA PHE A 55 -0.49 -8.60 -9.22
C PHE A 55 -1.40 -9.78 -8.87
N GLU A 56 -2.58 -9.55 -8.28
CA GLU A 56 -3.52 -10.63 -7.97
C GLU A 56 -4.03 -11.35 -9.21
N MET A 57 -4.29 -10.62 -10.30
CA MET A 57 -4.70 -11.22 -11.56
C MET A 57 -3.59 -12.09 -12.15
N ALA A 58 -2.35 -11.57 -12.16
CA ALA A 58 -1.19 -12.30 -12.66
C ALA A 58 -0.91 -13.56 -11.83
N GLU A 59 -1.03 -13.46 -10.50
CA GLU A 59 -0.84 -14.56 -9.58
C GLU A 59 -1.88 -15.67 -9.80
N LYS A 60 -3.18 -15.34 -9.86
CA LYS A 60 -4.25 -16.31 -10.15
C LYS A 60 -4.00 -17.02 -11.48
N SER A 61 -3.57 -16.28 -12.49
CA SER A 61 -3.20 -16.85 -13.80
C SER A 61 -2.02 -17.82 -13.68
N LEU A 62 -0.97 -17.46 -12.95
CA LEU A 62 0.22 -18.29 -12.79
C LEU A 62 -0.07 -19.56 -11.97
N ILE A 63 -0.89 -19.46 -10.92
CA ILE A 63 -1.37 -20.60 -10.15
C ILE A 63 -2.13 -21.58 -11.05
N ARG A 64 -3.02 -21.07 -11.90
CA ARG A 64 -3.77 -21.90 -12.85
C ARG A 64 -2.83 -22.61 -13.82
N SER A 65 -1.85 -21.90 -14.37
CA SER A 65 -0.82 -22.49 -15.24
C SER A 65 -0.02 -23.56 -14.52
N ALA A 66 0.34 -23.34 -13.26
CA ALA A 66 1.04 -24.32 -12.43
C ALA A 66 0.21 -25.59 -12.23
N ALA A 67 -1.08 -25.43 -11.91
CA ALA A 67 -2.02 -26.54 -11.73
C ALA A 67 -2.22 -27.34 -13.01
N VAL A 68 -2.33 -26.67 -14.17
CA VAL A 68 -2.42 -27.33 -15.48
C VAL A 68 -1.14 -28.07 -15.83
N LYS A 69 0.03 -27.48 -15.58
CA LYS A 69 1.35 -28.09 -15.86
C LYS A 69 1.53 -29.44 -15.16
N VAL A 70 1.04 -29.56 -13.92
CA VAL A 70 1.10 -30.82 -13.16
C VAL A 70 -0.18 -31.65 -13.29
N GLY A 71 -1.14 -31.27 -14.14
CA GLY A 71 -2.36 -32.06 -14.34
C GLY A 71 -3.27 -32.12 -13.10
N TRP A 72 -3.27 -31.09 -12.27
CA TRP A 72 -4.05 -31.01 -11.03
C TRP A 72 -3.72 -32.15 -10.04
N SER A 73 -2.46 -32.57 -9.95
CA SER A 73 -2.03 -33.59 -8.99
C SER A 73 -1.41 -32.94 -7.75
N GLY A 74 -2.09 -33.05 -6.60
CA GLY A 74 -1.54 -32.71 -5.28
C GLY A 74 -1.18 -31.23 -5.03
N GLY A 75 -1.59 -30.68 -3.88
CA GLY A 75 -1.30 -29.28 -3.51
C GLY A 75 0.21 -28.96 -3.51
N GLU A 76 1.05 -29.87 -3.03
CA GLU A 76 2.51 -29.67 -2.98
C GLU A 76 3.17 -29.61 -4.36
N GLN A 77 2.74 -30.45 -5.31
CA GLN A 77 3.32 -30.46 -6.66
C GLN A 77 2.89 -29.20 -7.42
N ILE A 78 1.65 -28.75 -7.21
CA ILE A 78 1.15 -27.48 -7.75
C ILE A 78 1.96 -26.31 -7.17
N ARG A 79 2.23 -26.31 -5.85
CA ARG A 79 3.07 -25.29 -5.21
C ARG A 79 4.47 -25.26 -5.82
N ASP A 80 5.12 -26.42 -5.95
CA ASP A 80 6.49 -26.49 -6.45
C ASP A 80 6.55 -26.07 -7.92
N SER A 81 5.55 -26.43 -8.73
CA SER A 81 5.36 -25.94 -10.10
C SER A 81 5.14 -24.42 -10.16
N TYR A 82 4.35 -23.86 -9.24
CA TYR A 82 4.13 -22.42 -9.14
C TYR A 82 5.43 -21.67 -8.81
N LEU A 83 6.21 -22.18 -7.86
CA LEU A 83 7.50 -21.59 -7.49
C LEU A 83 8.52 -21.67 -8.64
N GLU A 84 8.52 -22.75 -9.42
CA GLU A 84 9.35 -22.90 -10.62
C GLU A 84 8.94 -21.90 -11.72
N LEU A 85 7.63 -21.72 -11.94
CA LEU A 85 7.10 -20.74 -12.89
C LEU A 85 7.39 -19.31 -12.45
N LEU A 86 7.35 -19.02 -11.15
CA LEU A 86 7.80 -17.73 -10.64
C LEU A 86 9.28 -17.46 -10.97
N GLU A 87 10.11 -18.50 -11.04
CA GLU A 87 11.53 -18.37 -11.38
C GLU A 87 11.76 -18.09 -12.86
N THR A 88 11.03 -18.80 -13.72
CA THR A 88 11.34 -18.98 -15.15
C THR A 88 10.45 -18.19 -16.09
N ASP A 89 9.22 -17.87 -15.70
CA ASP A 89 8.27 -17.15 -16.54
C ASP A 89 8.43 -15.62 -16.43
N SER A 90 8.20 -14.93 -17.54
CA SER A 90 8.18 -13.45 -17.59
C SER A 90 7.05 -12.85 -16.74
N GLY A 91 5.93 -13.56 -16.60
CA GLY A 91 4.88 -13.22 -15.63
C GLY A 91 5.36 -13.39 -14.20
N GLY A 92 6.16 -14.43 -13.94
CA GLY A 92 6.80 -14.70 -12.65
C GLY A 92 7.75 -13.59 -12.20
N GLU A 93 8.52 -13.00 -13.12
CA GLU A 93 9.39 -11.86 -12.85
C GLU A 93 8.61 -10.65 -12.30
N LYS A 94 7.49 -10.28 -12.93
CA LYS A 94 6.66 -9.15 -12.49
C LYS A 94 6.05 -9.39 -11.12
N ILE A 95 5.57 -10.61 -10.89
CA ILE A 95 4.99 -11.01 -9.59
C ILE A 95 6.06 -10.94 -8.50
N ARG A 96 7.27 -11.43 -8.77
CA ARG A 96 8.38 -11.32 -7.82
C ARG A 96 8.80 -9.89 -7.58
N ALA A 97 8.95 -9.08 -8.63
CA ALA A 97 9.27 -7.66 -8.49
C ALA A 97 8.28 -6.97 -7.55
N PHE A 98 6.98 -7.22 -7.73
CA PHE A 98 5.96 -6.71 -6.82
C PHE A 98 6.11 -7.29 -5.41
N ILE A 99 6.27 -8.59 -5.21
CA ILE A 99 6.35 -9.17 -3.84
C ILE A 99 7.52 -8.59 -3.06
N PHE A 100 8.67 -8.43 -3.71
CA PHE A 100 9.94 -8.11 -3.07
C PHE A 100 10.26 -6.61 -3.01
N GLU A 101 9.60 -5.78 -3.81
CA GLU A 101 9.70 -4.32 -3.72
C GLU A 101 9.18 -3.83 -2.36
N ASP A 102 9.99 -3.03 -1.65
CA ASP A 102 9.66 -2.43 -0.36
C ASP A 102 9.11 -3.42 0.70
N LEU A 103 9.47 -4.70 0.59
CA LEU A 103 8.95 -5.79 1.42
C LEU A 103 9.29 -5.62 2.91
N VAL A 104 8.27 -5.76 3.76
CA VAL A 104 8.37 -5.84 5.21
C VAL A 104 7.71 -7.12 5.70
N HIS A 105 8.50 -7.98 6.36
CA HIS A 105 8.04 -9.27 6.87
C HIS A 105 8.52 -9.54 8.30
N GLY A 106 7.59 -9.76 9.22
CA GLY A 106 7.84 -10.32 10.55
C GLY A 106 8.84 -9.59 11.45
N GLY A 107 9.09 -8.29 11.24
CA GLY A 107 10.10 -7.54 11.98
C GLY A 107 11.54 -8.06 11.83
N LYS A 108 11.81 -8.88 10.81
CA LYS A 108 13.12 -9.53 10.61
C LYS A 108 14.21 -8.52 10.22
N ASN A 109 15.45 -8.82 10.61
CA ASN A 109 16.64 -8.03 10.30
C ASN A 109 16.74 -7.73 8.79
N LYS A 110 16.96 -6.45 8.42
CA LYS A 110 17.15 -5.99 7.02
C LYS A 110 18.16 -6.82 6.23
N VAL A 111 19.10 -7.50 6.90
CA VAL A 111 20.12 -8.37 6.30
C VAL A 111 19.51 -9.64 5.67
N ILE A 112 18.51 -10.27 6.31
CA ILE A 112 17.87 -11.49 5.77
C ILE A 112 17.06 -11.16 4.52
N LEU A 113 16.39 -10.00 4.53
CA LEU A 113 15.73 -9.45 3.35
C LEU A 113 16.76 -9.10 2.26
N ALA A 114 17.89 -8.49 2.61
CA ALA A 114 18.92 -8.12 1.64
C ALA A 114 19.50 -9.32 0.88
N ASP A 115 19.67 -10.47 1.53
CA ASP A 115 20.13 -11.70 0.85
C ASP A 115 19.03 -12.34 -0.01
N ALA A 116 17.78 -12.29 0.44
CA ALA A 116 16.62 -12.72 -0.35
C ALA A 116 16.40 -11.85 -1.60
N LEU A 117 16.80 -10.57 -1.56
CA LEU A 117 16.61 -9.60 -2.65
C LEU A 117 17.67 -9.65 -3.76
N LYS A 118 18.76 -10.41 -3.59
CA LYS A 118 19.91 -10.39 -4.52
C LYS A 118 19.66 -11.16 -5.82
N GLU A 119 19.04 -12.34 -5.72
CA GLU A 119 18.92 -13.25 -6.85
C GLU A 119 17.51 -13.87 -6.94
N PRO A 120 17.02 -14.12 -8.16
CA PRO A 120 15.81 -14.89 -8.44
C PRO A 120 15.65 -16.16 -7.59
N LYS A 121 16.72 -16.93 -7.41
CA LYS A 121 16.72 -18.19 -6.64
C LYS A 121 16.57 -17.96 -5.14
N SER A 122 17.22 -16.93 -4.61
CA SER A 122 17.14 -16.55 -3.20
C SER A 122 15.72 -16.08 -2.83
N GLN A 123 15.05 -15.37 -3.75
CA GLN A 123 13.65 -14.98 -3.61
C GLN A 123 12.73 -16.19 -3.50
N ILE A 124 12.88 -17.19 -4.39
CA ILE A 124 12.06 -18.41 -4.34
C ILE A 124 12.33 -19.21 -3.07
N ASN A 125 13.61 -19.34 -2.67
CA ASN A 125 13.98 -20.00 -1.42
C ASN A 125 13.33 -19.32 -0.22
N PHE A 126 13.30 -17.98 -0.18
CA PHE A 126 12.61 -17.23 0.87
C PHE A 126 11.10 -17.57 0.90
N LEU A 127 10.41 -17.53 -0.25
CA LEU A 127 8.98 -17.87 -0.32
C LEU A 127 8.70 -19.28 0.17
N LYS A 128 9.59 -20.23 -0.14
CA LYS A 128 9.51 -21.63 0.27
C LYS A 128 9.76 -21.81 1.77
N THR A 129 10.85 -21.25 2.30
CA THR A 129 11.26 -21.41 3.71
C THR A 129 10.29 -20.73 4.67
N GLU A 130 9.77 -19.56 4.31
CA GLU A 130 8.77 -18.85 5.14
C GLU A 130 7.36 -19.45 5.00
N GLY A 131 7.17 -20.37 4.06
CA GLY A 131 5.87 -20.95 3.73
C GLY A 131 4.84 -19.87 3.44
N ILE A 132 5.19 -18.91 2.58
CA ILE A 132 4.32 -17.78 2.25
C ILE A 132 3.04 -18.27 1.57
N TYR A 133 3.16 -19.31 0.75
CA TYR A 133 2.04 -19.91 0.05
C TYR A 133 1.72 -21.30 0.60
N ASN A 134 0.43 -21.54 0.80
CA ASN A 134 -0.11 -22.86 1.08
C ASN A 134 -1.07 -23.26 -0.04
N PHE A 135 -0.94 -24.50 -0.50
CA PHE A 135 -1.74 -25.05 -1.57
C PHE A 135 -2.37 -26.36 -1.06
N ASN A 136 -3.69 -26.41 -1.06
CA ASN A 136 -4.46 -27.57 -0.65
C ASN A 136 -5.40 -27.97 -1.79
N LEU A 137 -5.26 -29.20 -2.28
CA LEU A 137 -6.12 -29.71 -3.35
C LEU A 137 -7.16 -30.65 -2.73
N ASN A 138 -8.43 -30.27 -2.82
CA ASN A 138 -9.56 -31.06 -2.35
C ASN A 138 -10.45 -31.44 -3.54
N GLY A 139 -10.21 -32.64 -4.10
CA GLY A 139 -10.88 -33.11 -5.31
C GLY A 139 -10.55 -32.21 -6.51
N ASP A 140 -11.57 -31.56 -7.08
CA ASP A 140 -11.44 -30.65 -8.23
C ASP A 140 -11.25 -29.17 -7.83
N THR A 141 -11.15 -28.89 -6.53
CA THR A 141 -10.97 -27.54 -6.01
C THR A 141 -9.57 -27.36 -5.43
N LEU A 142 -8.85 -26.37 -5.93
CA LEU A 142 -7.57 -25.93 -5.39
C LEU A 142 -7.79 -24.71 -4.50
N GLU A 143 -7.51 -24.89 -3.21
CA GLU A 143 -7.45 -23.82 -2.22
C GLU A 143 -6.01 -23.31 -2.15
N VAL A 144 -5.82 -22.01 -2.33
CA VAL A 144 -4.50 -21.36 -2.20
C VAL A 144 -4.61 -20.23 -1.21
N SER A 145 -3.75 -20.22 -0.22
CA SER A 145 -3.62 -19.09 0.71
C SER A 145 -2.21 -18.50 0.69
N ARG A 146 -2.16 -17.19 0.66
CA ARG A 146 -0.95 -16.37 0.75
C ARG A 146 -0.96 -15.65 2.09
N LYS A 147 0.08 -15.89 2.89
CA LYS A 147 0.30 -15.21 4.16
C LYS A 147 0.39 -13.69 3.98
N GLN A 148 0.10 -12.98 5.06
CA GLN A 148 0.15 -11.53 5.11
C GLN A 148 1.58 -11.01 4.85
N LEU A 149 1.72 -10.15 3.86
CA LEU A 149 2.96 -9.48 3.47
C LEU A 149 2.79 -7.96 3.59
N GLY A 150 3.78 -7.28 4.15
CA GLY A 150 3.81 -5.83 4.28
C GLY A 150 4.68 -5.17 3.23
N LYS A 151 4.35 -3.93 2.89
CA LYS A 151 5.17 -3.01 2.11
C LYS A 151 5.27 -1.68 2.87
N THR A 152 6.45 -1.10 2.94
CA THR A 152 6.64 0.22 3.56
C THR A 152 7.29 1.18 2.58
N PHE A 153 6.60 2.27 2.27
CA PHE A 153 7.09 3.28 1.33
C PHE A 153 6.87 4.70 1.87
N ARG A 154 7.72 5.62 1.39
CA ARG A 154 7.68 7.03 1.77
C ARG A 154 6.81 7.83 0.83
N LEU A 155 5.80 8.49 1.40
CA LEU A 155 5.08 9.53 0.67
C LEU A 155 5.98 10.75 0.55
N THR A 156 6.03 11.27 -0.68
CA THR A 156 6.88 12.40 -1.05
C THR A 156 5.96 13.57 -1.32
N ALA A 157 6.27 14.73 -0.75
CA ALA A 157 5.51 15.92 -1.04
C ALA A 157 5.94 16.56 -2.35
N ILE A 158 4.98 17.26 -2.95
CA ILE A 158 5.17 17.99 -4.22
C ILE A 158 6.31 19.02 -4.09
N ASN A 159 6.49 19.59 -2.89
CA ASN A 159 7.62 20.47 -2.57
C ASN A 159 8.44 19.92 -1.38
N PRO A 160 9.50 19.15 -1.63
CA PRO A 160 10.29 18.52 -0.58
C PRO A 160 11.01 19.51 0.35
N SER A 161 11.30 20.73 -0.14
CA SER A 161 11.94 21.80 0.65
C SER A 161 11.03 22.45 1.69
N LYS A 162 9.73 22.13 1.70
CA LYS A 162 8.75 22.71 2.61
C LYS A 162 8.24 21.72 3.67
N ILE A 163 8.57 20.44 3.59
CA ILE A 163 8.10 19.47 4.60
C ILE A 163 9.21 19.15 5.61
N ASN A 164 8.86 19.23 6.90
CA ASN A 164 9.75 18.88 8.02
C ASN A 164 9.46 17.51 8.65
N PHE A 165 8.54 16.71 8.10
CA PHE A 165 8.19 15.39 8.63
C PHE A 165 8.04 14.34 7.52
N VAL A 166 8.57 13.15 7.75
CA VAL A 166 8.44 12.02 6.82
C VAL A 166 7.13 11.29 7.10
N VAL A 167 6.38 10.96 6.05
CA VAL A 167 5.20 10.09 6.15
C VAL A 167 5.53 8.74 5.53
N ASP A 168 5.77 7.76 6.39
CA ASP A 168 5.90 6.36 6.00
C ASP A 168 4.50 5.72 5.99
N VAL A 169 4.16 5.04 4.90
CA VAL A 169 2.91 4.28 4.77
C VAL A 169 3.23 2.80 4.79
N ASN A 170 2.47 2.06 5.61
CA ASN A 170 2.51 0.61 5.67
C ASN A 170 1.28 0.07 4.93
N TYR A 171 1.51 -0.62 3.83
CA TYR A 171 0.50 -1.35 3.08
C TYR A 171 0.65 -2.84 3.37
N VAL A 172 -0.45 -3.54 3.59
CA VAL A 172 -0.40 -4.96 3.95
C VAL A 172 -1.43 -5.71 3.12
N TYR A 173 -1.01 -6.83 2.53
CA TYR A 173 -1.84 -7.63 1.65
C TYR A 173 -1.71 -9.13 1.96
N SER A 174 -2.81 -9.85 1.77
CA SER A 174 -2.92 -11.31 1.87
C SER A 174 -3.80 -11.79 0.72
N GLY A 175 -3.99 -13.09 0.55
CA GLY A 175 -4.88 -13.58 -0.51
C GLY A 175 -5.32 -15.01 -0.25
N ASP A 176 -6.61 -15.25 -0.33
CA ASP A 176 -7.20 -16.59 -0.26
C ASP A 176 -8.01 -16.84 -1.54
N TYR A 177 -7.71 -17.93 -2.23
CA TYR A 177 -8.25 -18.25 -3.54
C TYR A 177 -8.83 -19.66 -3.55
N GLU A 178 -10.01 -19.77 -4.15
CA GLU A 178 -10.62 -21.05 -4.50
C GLU A 178 -10.64 -21.16 -6.02
N ILE A 179 -9.87 -22.07 -6.58
CA ILE A 179 -9.74 -22.27 -8.03
C ILE A 179 -10.29 -23.64 -8.38
N LYS A 180 -11.39 -23.66 -9.10
CA LYS A 180 -12.03 -24.91 -9.56
C LYS A 180 -11.43 -25.35 -10.88
N LYS A 181 -11.22 -26.65 -11.01
CA LYS A 181 -10.88 -27.29 -12.29
C LYS A 181 -12.04 -27.04 -13.27
N GLY A 182 -11.77 -26.28 -14.32
CA GLY A 182 -12.75 -26.06 -15.37
C GLY A 182 -13.02 -27.37 -16.10
N VAL A 183 -14.30 -27.77 -16.20
CA VAL A 183 -14.73 -28.80 -17.13
C VAL A 183 -14.61 -28.20 -18.52
N THR A 184 -13.60 -28.61 -19.28
CA THR A 184 -13.56 -28.38 -20.72
C THR A 184 -14.41 -29.49 -21.33
N ASN A 185 -15.65 -29.16 -21.71
CA ASN A 185 -16.44 -29.98 -22.62
C ASN A 185 -15.87 -29.87 -24.04
#